data_AF-A0A511HQ26-F1
#
_entry.id   AF-A0A511HQ26-F1
#
_cell.length_a   1.000
_cell.length_b   1.000
_cell.length_c   1.000
_cell.angle_alpha   90.00
_cell.angle_beta   90.00
_cell.angle_gamma   90.00
#
_symmetry.space_group_name_H-M   'P 1'
#
loop_
_entity.id
_entity.type
_entity.pdbx_description
1 polymer ?
#
loop_
_entity_poly.entity_id
_entity_poly.type
_entity_poly.pdbx_seq_one_letter_code
_entity_poly.pdbx_strand_id
1 'polypeptide(L)'
;MAASSAGPAAAPRVSPPSSSCGQGTSVNDSAYLLGLSDDEPHRVVLRKGAVATGLPDADGPGVLLKSSASFTQGTWLHLRLDVVVNANGDVVLKAFHNDLAEHPLGTPPDWQPVPGMADFIDDALGINSGSQPLTSGRGGFGFAVKDVTRRAYFDSLELSRQV
;
A
#
# COMPACT_ATOMS: atom_id res chain seq x y z
N MET A 1 -3.32 -2.26 -11.94
CA MET A 1 -4.52 -1.92 -11.16
C MET A 1 -4.58 -2.84 -9.96
N ALA A 2 -5.35 -2.58 -8.92
CA ALA A 2 -5.51 -3.53 -7.82
C ALA A 2 -6.74 -3.06 -7.05
N ALA A 3 -7.85 -3.78 -7.17
CA ALA A 3 -8.99 -3.60 -6.31
C ALA A 3 -8.82 -4.58 -5.14
N SER A 4 -8.76 -4.07 -3.91
CA SER A 4 -8.75 -4.93 -2.72
C SER A 4 -10.00 -4.66 -1.88
N SER A 5 -10.65 -5.72 -1.41
CA SER A 5 -11.73 -5.61 -0.41
C SER A 5 -11.49 -6.52 0.79
N ALA A 6 -11.82 -6.01 1.96
CA ALA A 6 -11.89 -6.78 3.19
C ALA A 6 -13.20 -7.58 3.23
N GLY A 7 -13.15 -8.90 3.36
CA GLY A 7 -14.35 -9.74 3.54
C GLY A 7 -14.99 -9.56 4.92
N PRO A 8 -16.26 -9.97 5.13
CA PRO A 8 -16.96 -9.79 6.40
C PRO A 8 -16.44 -10.74 7.49
N ALA A 9 -16.05 -10.22 8.66
CA ALA A 9 -15.80 -10.97 9.90
C ALA A 9 -15.59 -10.02 11.10
N ALA A 10 -16.16 -10.40 12.24
CA ALA A 10 -16.24 -9.66 13.50
C ALA A 10 -14.90 -9.13 14.06
N ALA A 11 -14.83 -7.80 14.27
CA ALA A 11 -13.88 -7.05 15.09
C ALA A 11 -12.39 -7.14 14.65
N PRO A 12 -11.55 -6.12 14.96
CA PRO A 12 -10.67 -5.50 13.99
C PRO A 12 -9.52 -6.43 13.62
N ARG A 13 -9.06 -6.34 12.36
CA ARG A 13 -7.69 -6.62 11.87
C ARG A 13 -7.74 -6.92 10.37
N VAL A 14 -7.48 -5.94 9.50
CA VAL A 14 -7.33 -6.15 8.06
C VAL A 14 -6.26 -5.23 7.45
N SER A 15 -5.27 -5.80 6.77
CA SER A 15 -4.37 -5.02 5.94
C SER A 15 -3.89 -5.80 4.70
N PRO A 16 -4.46 -5.60 3.49
CA PRO A 16 -3.99 -6.22 2.26
C PRO A 16 -2.92 -5.34 1.58
N PRO A 17 -1.64 -5.76 1.45
CA PRO A 17 -0.66 -5.03 0.65
C PRO A 17 -0.88 -5.28 -0.86
N SER A 18 -1.08 -4.20 -1.63
CA SER A 18 -1.30 -4.23 -3.09
C SER A 18 -0.11 -3.79 -3.94
N SER A 19 1.06 -3.56 -3.35
CA SER A 19 2.29 -3.32 -4.12
C SER A 19 3.53 -3.50 -3.24
N SER A 20 4.35 -4.52 -3.49
CA SER A 20 5.70 -4.63 -2.96
C SER A 20 6.69 -4.01 -3.93
N CYS A 21 7.69 -3.26 -3.47
CA CYS A 21 8.95 -3.09 -4.19
C CYS A 21 10.05 -3.67 -3.29
N GLY A 22 10.24 -4.98 -3.35
CA GLY A 22 11.15 -5.70 -2.45
C GLY A 22 12.59 -5.74 -2.98
N GLN A 23 13.59 -5.52 -2.12
CA GLN A 23 15.02 -5.63 -2.47
C GLN A 23 15.53 -7.08 -2.67
N GLY A 24 14.66 -8.09 -2.51
CA GLY A 24 15.01 -9.50 -2.69
C GLY A 24 13.78 -10.39 -2.81
N THR A 25 13.98 -11.71 -2.72
CA THR A 25 12.92 -12.72 -2.86
C THR A 25 12.41 -13.24 -1.51
N SER A 26 12.98 -12.78 -0.40
CA SER A 26 12.60 -13.22 0.94
C SER A 26 11.47 -12.35 1.47
N VAL A 27 10.51 -12.95 2.19
CA VAL A 27 9.50 -12.19 2.93
C VAL A 27 10.10 -11.35 4.06
N ASN A 28 11.33 -11.64 4.46
CA ASN A 28 12.06 -10.85 5.45
C ASN A 28 12.71 -9.59 4.85
N ASP A 29 12.71 -9.44 3.52
CA ASP A 29 13.28 -8.28 2.85
C ASP A 29 12.34 -7.07 2.98
N SER A 30 12.92 -5.87 3.04
CA SER A 30 12.17 -4.62 3.09
C SER A 30 11.50 -4.32 1.75
N ALA A 31 10.27 -3.83 1.83
CA ALA A 31 9.50 -3.32 0.72
C ALA A 31 8.74 -2.05 1.13
N TYR A 32 8.40 -1.21 0.14
CA TYR A 32 7.27 -0.30 0.27
C TYR A 32 5.99 -1.13 0.15
N LEU A 33 5.05 -0.90 1.06
CA LEU A 33 3.78 -1.61 1.18
C LEU A 33 2.66 -0.58 1.22
N LEU A 34 1.79 -0.57 0.22
CA LEU A 34 0.55 0.20 0.22
C LEU A 34 -0.62 -0.76 0.47
N GLY A 35 -1.53 -0.41 1.37
CA GLY A 35 -2.71 -1.22 1.66
C GLY A 35 -3.58 -0.62 2.74
N LEU A 36 -4.42 -1.43 3.38
CA LEU A 36 -5.25 -1.00 4.50
C LEU A 36 -4.54 -1.20 5.84
N SER A 37 -4.95 -0.48 6.88
CA SER A 37 -4.47 -0.63 8.24
C SER A 37 -5.36 -1.56 9.04
N ASP A 38 -4.78 -2.14 10.08
CA ASP A 38 -5.42 -3.13 10.93
C ASP A 38 -6.55 -2.57 11.82
N ASP A 39 -6.73 -1.24 11.80
CA ASP A 39 -7.74 -0.49 12.54
C ASP A 39 -9.16 -0.83 12.08
N GLU A 40 -10.17 -0.59 12.93
CA GLU A 40 -11.58 -0.59 12.51
C GLU A 40 -12.23 0.72 12.97
N PRO A 41 -12.66 1.59 12.05
CA PRO A 41 -12.57 1.49 10.58
C PRO A 41 -11.13 1.58 10.04
N HIS A 42 -10.87 0.91 8.91
CA HIS A 42 -9.56 0.79 8.26
C HIS A 42 -9.10 2.11 7.64
N ARG A 43 -7.79 2.35 7.52
CA ARG A 43 -7.23 3.48 6.77
C ARG A 43 -6.29 2.97 5.68
N VAL A 44 -6.09 3.72 4.60
CA VAL A 44 -5.01 3.41 3.65
C VAL A 44 -3.69 3.82 4.28
N VAL A 45 -2.69 2.94 4.23
CA VAL A 45 -1.36 3.15 4.82
C VAL A 45 -0.27 2.81 3.81
N LEU A 46 0.77 3.65 3.80
CA LEU A 46 2.02 3.39 3.12
C LEU A 46 3.07 3.12 4.19
N ARG A 47 3.69 1.94 4.13
CA ARG A 47 4.74 1.50 5.07
C ARG A 47 6.02 1.13 4.32
N LYS A 48 7.15 1.31 4.98
CA LYS A 48 8.44 0.70 4.59
C LYS A 48 8.86 -0.32 5.65
N GLY A 49 9.17 -1.54 5.22
CA GLY A 49 9.71 -2.58 6.12
C GLY A 49 9.52 -3.99 5.58
N ALA A 50 9.86 -4.99 6.39
CA ALA A 50 9.77 -6.40 6.00
C ALA A 50 8.34 -6.80 5.59
N VAL A 51 8.23 -7.56 4.49
CA VAL A 51 6.94 -8.06 3.96
C VAL A 51 6.25 -8.98 4.97
N ALA A 52 7.00 -9.80 5.68
CA ALA A 52 6.50 -10.75 6.67
C ALA A 52 5.75 -10.08 7.84
N THR A 53 6.09 -8.83 8.15
CA THR A 53 5.40 -8.06 9.20
C THR A 53 4.03 -7.56 8.74
N GLY A 54 3.81 -7.47 7.42
CA GLY A 54 2.59 -6.91 6.85
C GLY A 54 2.43 -5.42 7.15
N LEU A 55 1.18 -5.01 7.35
CA LEU A 55 0.77 -3.63 7.53
C LEU A 55 0.13 -3.48 8.92
N PRO A 56 0.68 -2.63 9.81
CA PRO A 56 0.18 -2.44 11.16
C PRO A 56 -1.03 -1.48 11.19
N ASP A 57 -1.47 -1.15 12.40
CA ASP A 57 -2.34 -0.01 12.69
C ASP A 57 -1.76 1.29 12.09
N ALA A 58 -2.60 2.30 11.84
CA ALA A 58 -2.21 3.48 11.06
C ALA A 58 -1.11 4.35 11.68
N ASP A 59 -0.82 4.17 12.98
CA ASP A 59 0.28 4.81 13.71
C ASP A 59 1.39 3.82 14.11
N GLY A 60 1.40 2.66 13.45
CA GLY A 60 2.33 1.58 13.73
C GLY A 60 3.75 1.80 13.20
N PRO A 61 4.70 0.92 13.56
CA PRO A 61 6.09 1.05 13.18
C PRO A 61 6.32 0.92 11.66
N GLY A 62 7.10 1.85 11.12
CA GLY A 62 7.47 1.90 9.70
C GLY A 62 6.39 2.49 8.79
N VAL A 63 5.25 2.93 9.33
CA VAL A 63 4.26 3.70 8.56
C VAL A 63 4.85 5.05 8.20
N LEU A 64 4.84 5.36 6.91
CA LEU A 64 5.32 6.61 6.32
C LEU A 64 4.17 7.61 6.16
N LEU A 65 3.02 7.13 5.68
CA LEU A 65 1.82 7.93 5.44
C LEU A 65 0.56 7.14 5.77
N LYS A 66 -0.52 7.85 6.10
CA LYS A 66 -1.86 7.30 6.32
C LYS A 66 -2.93 8.21 5.73
N SER A 67 -4.05 7.62 5.27
CA SER A 67 -5.18 8.39 4.78
C SER A 67 -5.92 9.11 5.91
N SER A 68 -6.48 10.28 5.59
CA SER A 68 -7.42 10.99 6.47
C SER A 68 -8.79 10.31 6.48
N ALA A 69 -9.21 9.73 5.36
CA ALA A 69 -10.40 8.90 5.24
C ALA A 69 -10.23 7.55 5.95
N SER A 70 -11.35 7.00 6.43
CA SER A 70 -11.44 5.64 6.98
C SER A 70 -12.57 4.86 6.31
N PHE A 71 -12.40 3.55 6.21
CA PHE A 71 -13.21 2.66 5.39
C PHE A 71 -13.72 1.49 6.23
N THR A 72 -15.00 1.16 6.06
CA THR A 72 -15.59 0.00 6.73
C THR A 72 -15.22 -1.29 6.00
N GLN A 73 -15.25 -2.41 6.73
CA GLN A 73 -15.14 -3.74 6.14
C GLN A 73 -16.16 -3.94 5.00
N GLY A 74 -15.79 -4.69 3.97
CA GLY A 74 -16.61 -4.90 2.76
C GLY A 74 -16.44 -3.82 1.69
N THR A 75 -15.78 -2.70 1.99
CA THR A 75 -15.53 -1.64 1.00
C THR A 75 -14.47 -2.09 0.00
N TRP A 76 -14.79 -2.02 -1.29
CA TRP A 76 -13.80 -2.18 -2.36
C TRP A 76 -13.03 -0.88 -2.55
N LEU A 77 -11.71 -0.98 -2.56
CA LEU A 77 -10.83 0.16 -2.79
C LEU A 77 -9.92 -0.13 -3.97
N HIS A 78 -9.89 0.81 -4.91
CA HIS A 78 -9.00 0.76 -6.06
C HIS A 78 -7.80 1.65 -5.79
N LEU A 79 -6.65 1.03 -5.49
CA LEU A 79 -5.44 1.72 -5.07
C LEU A 79 -4.32 1.58 -6.10
N ARG A 80 -3.47 2.59 -6.17
CA ARG A 80 -2.25 2.59 -6.98
C ARG A 80 -1.11 3.23 -6.21
N LEU A 81 0.06 2.57 -6.25
CA LEU A 81 1.32 3.10 -5.73
C LEU A 81 2.24 3.38 -6.91
N ASP A 82 2.68 4.63 -7.03
CA ASP A 82 3.79 5.00 -7.91
C ASP A 82 5.06 5.15 -7.08
N VAL A 83 6.13 4.48 -7.53
CA VAL A 83 7.46 4.51 -6.93
C VAL A 83 8.42 5.02 -7.99
N VAL A 84 8.85 6.28 -7.86
CA VAL A 84 9.70 6.96 -8.85
C VAL A 84 11.10 7.14 -8.28
N VAL A 85 12.08 6.50 -8.91
CA VAL A 85 13.50 6.64 -8.54
C VAL A 85 14.09 7.82 -9.31
N ASN A 86 14.57 8.82 -8.59
CA ASN A 86 15.21 9.99 -9.18
C ASN A 86 16.71 9.76 -9.38
N ALA A 87 17.31 10.50 -10.32
CA ALA A 87 18.74 10.41 -10.62
C ALA A 87 19.64 10.85 -9.45
N ASN A 88 19.11 11.63 -8.50
CA ASN A 88 19.80 12.03 -7.28
C ASN A 88 19.82 10.93 -6.20
N GLY A 89 19.19 9.78 -6.44
CA GLY A 89 19.11 8.65 -5.51
C GLY A 89 17.90 8.66 -4.59
N ASP A 90 17.09 9.73 -4.61
CA ASP A 90 15.83 9.78 -3.85
C ASP A 90 14.74 8.96 -4.53
N VAL A 91 13.79 8.47 -3.72
CA VAL A 91 12.61 7.78 -4.22
C VAL A 91 11.36 8.54 -3.80
N VAL A 92 10.55 8.92 -4.79
CA VAL A 92 9.26 9.59 -4.56
C VAL A 92 8.15 8.56 -4.59
N LEU A 93 7.39 8.48 -3.50
CA LEU A 93 6.26 7.59 -3.33
C LEU A 93 4.97 8.39 -3.42
N LYS A 94 4.07 7.96 -4.31
CA LYS A 94 2.75 8.59 -4.49
C LYS A 94 1.65 7.55 -4.41
N ALA A 95 0.67 7.79 -3.56
CA ALA A 95 -0.50 6.92 -3.40
C ALA A 95 -1.73 7.57 -4.04
N PHE A 96 -2.36 6.83 -4.96
CA PHE A 96 -3.57 7.25 -5.65
C PHE A 96 -4.72 6.29 -5.36
N HIS A 97 -5.94 6.79 -5.45
CA HIS A 97 -7.15 5.99 -5.50
C HIS A 97 -7.98 6.36 -6.72
N ASN A 98 -8.90 5.48 -7.07
CA ASN A 98 -9.94 5.72 -8.06
C ASN A 98 -11.31 5.51 -7.40
N ASP A 99 -12.23 6.45 -7.60
CA ASP A 99 -13.61 6.28 -7.15
C ASP A 99 -14.30 5.23 -8.02
N LEU A 100 -14.64 4.07 -7.44
CA LEU A 100 -15.28 2.97 -8.15
C LEU A 100 -16.77 3.20 -8.43
N ALA A 101 -17.41 4.16 -7.75
CA ALA A 101 -18.80 4.53 -8.03
C ALA A 101 -18.90 5.41 -9.28
N GLU A 102 -17.95 6.33 -9.46
CA GLU A 102 -17.89 7.21 -10.65
C GLU A 102 -17.15 6.56 -11.82
N HIS A 103 -16.09 5.80 -11.53
CA HIS A 103 -15.24 5.12 -12.51
C HIS A 103 -15.15 3.61 -12.22
N PRO A 104 -16.16 2.82 -12.61
CA PRO A 104 -16.18 1.37 -12.42
C PRO A 104 -15.02 0.65 -13.11
N LEU A 105 -14.70 -0.56 -12.64
CA LEU A 105 -13.70 -1.41 -13.30
C LEU A 105 -14.04 -1.64 -14.77
N GLY A 106 -13.03 -1.56 -15.64
CA GLY A 106 -13.18 -1.65 -17.09
C GLY A 106 -13.49 -0.32 -17.79
N THR A 107 -13.71 0.77 -17.05
CA THR A 107 -13.71 2.13 -17.58
C THR A 107 -12.34 2.80 -17.35
N PRO A 108 -12.00 3.87 -18.09
CA PRO A 108 -10.78 4.64 -17.81
C PRO A 108 -10.81 5.15 -16.36
N PRO A 109 -9.81 4.78 -15.54
CA PRO A 109 -9.76 5.22 -14.15
C PRO A 109 -9.38 6.70 -14.06
N ASP A 110 -9.95 7.40 -13.08
CA ASP A 110 -9.50 8.73 -12.67
C ASP A 110 -8.65 8.60 -11.40
N TRP A 111 -7.34 8.73 -11.57
CA TRP A 111 -6.38 8.57 -10.48
C TRP A 111 -6.26 9.87 -9.69
N GLN A 112 -6.82 9.88 -8.49
CA GLN A 112 -6.76 11.01 -7.57
C GLN A 112 -5.83 10.71 -6.39
N PRO A 113 -5.07 11.70 -5.89
CA PRO A 113 -4.22 11.50 -4.71
C PRO A 113 -5.07 11.06 -3.51
N VAL A 114 -4.59 10.08 -2.73
CA VAL A 114 -5.29 9.65 -1.52
C VAL A 114 -5.31 10.81 -0.50
N PRO A 115 -6.50 11.25 -0.03
CA PRO A 115 -6.59 12.32 0.96
C PRO A 115 -5.79 11.98 2.22
N GLY A 116 -4.94 12.92 2.65
CA GLY A 116 -4.04 12.75 3.80
C GLY A 116 -2.69 12.10 3.49
N MET A 117 -2.49 11.61 2.27
CA MET A 117 -1.22 11.01 1.82
C MET A 117 -0.55 11.92 0.78
N ALA A 118 0.18 12.93 1.26
CA ALA A 118 1.03 13.75 0.40
C ALA A 118 2.17 12.91 -0.23
N ASP A 119 2.78 13.41 -1.30
CA ASP A 119 3.96 12.77 -1.89
C ASP A 119 5.06 12.60 -0.83
N PHE A 120 5.54 11.38 -0.63
CA PHE A 120 6.63 11.10 0.31
C PHE A 120 7.95 10.97 -0.42
N ILE A 121 8.97 11.68 0.06
CA ILE A 121 10.33 11.61 -0.47
C ILE A 121 11.15 10.76 0.48
N ASP A 122 11.50 9.55 0.06
CA ASP A 122 12.48 8.72 0.72
C ASP A 122 13.87 9.12 0.23
N ASP A 123 14.53 9.97 1.02
CA ASP A 123 15.77 10.63 0.64
C ASP A 123 16.98 9.68 0.73
N ALA A 124 17.98 9.91 -0.11
CA ALA A 124 19.19 9.09 -0.16
C ALA A 124 20.00 9.06 1.16
N LEU A 125 19.82 10.06 2.04
CA LEU A 125 20.45 10.11 3.36
C LEU A 125 19.68 9.26 4.39
N GLY A 126 18.45 8.83 4.07
CA GLY A 126 17.59 8.02 4.91
C GLY A 126 16.97 8.77 6.09
N ILE A 127 16.90 10.10 6.03
CA ILE A 127 16.40 10.94 7.13
C ILE A 127 14.89 10.78 7.29
N ASN A 128 14.14 10.77 6.20
CA ASN A 128 12.68 10.81 6.23
C ASN A 128 12.06 9.45 6.57
N SER A 129 12.68 8.35 6.15
CA SER A 129 12.19 6.99 6.41
C SER A 129 12.99 6.22 7.46
N GLY A 130 14.07 6.81 7.99
CA GLY A 130 15.01 6.17 8.91
C GLY A 130 15.95 5.14 8.28
N SER A 131 15.95 5.02 6.94
CA SER A 131 16.82 4.10 6.19
C SER A 131 16.97 4.53 4.73
N GLN A 132 18.02 4.08 4.04
CA GLN A 132 18.22 4.40 2.62
C GLN A 132 17.05 3.91 1.74
N PRO A 133 16.73 4.62 0.65
CA PRO A 133 15.59 4.30 -0.21
C PRO A 133 15.79 3.01 -1.00
N LEU A 134 14.67 2.39 -1.40
CA LEU A 134 14.69 1.18 -2.21
C LEU A 134 14.74 1.56 -3.69
N THR A 135 15.95 1.62 -4.25
CA THR A 135 16.20 2.07 -5.64
C THR A 135 16.01 0.98 -6.70
N SER A 136 15.83 -0.27 -6.28
CA SER A 136 15.49 -1.39 -7.16
C SER A 136 14.66 -2.41 -6.38
N GLY A 137 13.87 -3.20 -7.12
CA GLY A 137 13.11 -4.26 -6.49
C GLY A 137 12.10 -4.95 -7.40
N ARG A 138 11.25 -5.77 -6.77
CA ARG A 138 10.17 -6.52 -7.44
C ARG A 138 8.80 -6.04 -6.99
N GLY A 139 7.94 -5.77 -7.98
CA GLY A 139 6.49 -5.60 -7.85
C GLY A 139 5.79 -6.88 -7.40
N GLY A 140 4.79 -6.77 -6.53
CA GLY A 140 4.03 -7.92 -6.03
C GLY A 140 2.85 -7.54 -5.14
N PHE A 141 2.04 -8.52 -4.77
CA PHE A 141 0.94 -8.39 -3.81
C PHE A 141 1.13 -9.40 -2.68
N GLY A 142 0.53 -9.15 -1.53
CA GLY A 142 0.64 -10.05 -0.39
C GLY A 142 -0.61 -9.99 0.47
N PHE A 143 -0.71 -10.94 1.39
CA PHE A 143 -1.75 -10.98 2.39
C PHE A 143 -1.16 -11.52 3.68
N ALA A 144 -1.16 -10.69 4.72
CA ALA A 144 -0.66 -11.05 6.04
C ALA A 144 -1.80 -10.93 7.04
N VAL A 145 -2.05 -12.02 7.79
CA VAL A 145 -3.10 -12.07 8.81
C VAL A 145 -2.61 -12.79 10.05
N LYS A 146 -3.13 -12.36 11.20
CA LYS A 146 -2.84 -12.97 12.50
C LYS A 146 -3.84 -14.05 12.91
N ASP A 147 -4.89 -14.28 12.11
CA ASP A 147 -5.95 -15.23 12.41
C ASP A 147 -6.41 -15.98 11.13
N VAL A 148 -6.79 -17.25 11.30
CA VAL A 148 -7.16 -18.21 10.26
C VAL A 148 -8.52 -17.92 9.60
N THR A 149 -9.36 -17.09 10.21
CA THR A 149 -10.71 -16.79 9.68
C THR A 149 -10.75 -15.59 8.72
N ARG A 150 -9.63 -14.85 8.61
CA ARG A 150 -9.56 -13.58 7.87
C ARG A 150 -9.53 -13.82 6.36
N ARG A 151 -10.23 -12.98 5.61
CA ARG A 151 -10.28 -13.01 4.14
C ARG A 151 -10.01 -11.62 3.58
N ALA A 152 -9.11 -11.55 2.60
CA ALA A 152 -9.01 -10.42 1.70
C ALA A 152 -9.21 -10.92 0.27
N TYR A 153 -9.82 -10.07 -0.54
CA TYR A 153 -10.00 -10.31 -1.96
C TYR A 153 -9.21 -9.27 -2.72
N PHE A 154 -8.55 -9.73 -3.78
CA PHE A 154 -7.82 -8.90 -4.72
C PHE A 154 -8.38 -9.16 -6.11
N ASP A 155 -8.54 -8.11 -6.89
CA ASP A 155 -8.96 -8.18 -8.28
C ASP A 155 -8.21 -7.14 -9.11
N SER A 156 -8.18 -7.33 -10.43
CA SER A 156 -7.64 -6.40 -11.42
C SER A 156 -6.19 -5.98 -11.14
N LEU A 157 -5.35 -6.93 -10.70
CA LEU A 157 -3.93 -6.70 -10.39
C LEU A 157 -3.12 -6.39 -11.67
N GLU A 158 -2.43 -5.24 -11.72
CA GLU A 158 -1.48 -4.90 -12.78
C GLU A 158 -0.29 -4.16 -12.20
N LEU A 159 0.87 -4.42 -12.80
CA LEU A 159 2.15 -3.82 -12.49
C LEU A 159 2.75 -3.31 -13.79
N SER A 160 3.06 -2.03 -13.83
CA SER A 160 3.77 -1.39 -14.95
C SER A 160 5.13 -0.89 -14.47
N ARG A 161 6.19 -1.18 -15.24
CA ARG A 161 7.49 -0.53 -15.06
C ARG A 161 7.54 0.68 -15.99
N GLN A 162 7.82 1.85 -15.43
CA GLN A 162 8.17 3.02 -16.24
C GLN A 162 9.46 2.72 -17.01
N VAL A 163 9.43 2.91 -18.33
CA VAL A 163 10.57 2.73 -19.24
C VAL A 163 11.16 4.09 -19.55
#